data_AF-M1Z773-F1
#
_entry.id   AF-M1Z773-F1
#
_cell.length_a   1.000
_cell.length_b   1.000
_cell.length_c   1.000
_cell.angle_alpha   90.00
_cell.angle_beta   90.00
_cell.angle_gamma   90.00
#
_symmetry.space_group_name_H-M   'P 1'
#
loop_
_entity.id
_entity.type
_entity.pdbx_description
1 polymer ?
#
loop_
_entity_poly.entity_id
_entity_poly.type
_entity_poly.pdbx_seq_one_letter_code
_entity_poly.pdbx_strand_id
1 'polypeptide(L)' 'MTKKSKFIQSKGKKGVDLHDIYDLIEMGLDKEEISKEFGISKKYIKKMIEDYYEDY' A
#
# COMPACT_ATOMS: atom_id res chain seq x y z
N MET A 1 -18.56 16.59 3.45
CA MET A 1 -17.37 16.72 4.31
C MET A 1 -16.59 15.42 4.18
N THR A 2 -15.76 15.33 3.14
CA THR A 2 -15.04 14.13 2.73
C THR A 2 -14.02 13.77 3.81
N LYS A 3 -14.08 12.53 4.30
CA LYS A 3 -13.19 12.03 5.34
C LYS A 3 -11.76 12.17 4.84
N LYS A 4 -10.99 13.07 5.47
CA LYS A 4 -9.56 13.22 5.25
C LYS A 4 -8.90 11.84 5.35
N SER A 5 -8.34 11.38 4.24
CA SER A 5 -7.43 10.25 4.17
C SER A 5 -6.37 10.42 5.26
N LYS A 6 -6.45 9.58 6.29
CA LYS A 6 -5.44 9.53 7.35
C LYS A 6 -4.24 8.80 6.76
N PHE A 7 -3.36 9.54 6.11
CA PHE A 7 -1.99 9.13 5.88
C PHE A 7 -1.34 8.84 7.24
N ILE A 8 -1.42 7.60 7.70
CA ILE A 8 -0.63 7.11 8.83
C ILE A 8 0.79 6.94 8.29
N GLN A 9 1.49 8.07 8.15
CA GLN A 9 2.91 8.07 7.84
C GLN A 9 3.65 7.72 9.14
N SER A 10 3.73 6.42 9.42
CA SER A 10 4.60 5.91 10.49
C SER A 10 6.04 6.17 10.09
N LYS A 11 6.59 7.25 10.64
CA LYS A 11 8.01 7.62 10.62
C LYS A 11 8.89 6.37 10.78
N GLY A 12 9.72 6.06 9.79
CA GLY A 12 10.90 5.22 10.01
C GLY A 12 11.31 4.23 8.93
N LYS A 13 10.56 4.06 7.84
CA LYS A 13 10.99 3.17 6.74
C LYS A 13 10.96 3.95 5.44
N LYS A 14 12.08 3.83 4.71
CA LYS A 14 12.33 4.25 3.32
C LYS A 14 11.01 4.63 2.63
N GLY A 15 10.85 5.89 2.26
CA GLY A 15 9.60 6.42 1.72
C GLY A 15 9.19 5.62 0.50
N VAL A 16 8.26 4.70 0.71
CA VAL A 16 7.55 4.02 -0.35
C VAL A 16 6.21 4.71 -0.41
N ASP A 17 5.96 5.39 -1.51
CA ASP A 17 4.72 6.09 -1.70
C ASP A 17 3.60 5.07 -1.94
N LEU A 18 2.41 5.41 -1.45
CA LEU A 18 1.19 4.62 -1.70
C LEU A 18 1.01 4.35 -3.21
N HIS A 19 1.41 5.31 -4.03
CA HIS A 19 1.31 5.23 -5.47
C HIS A 19 2.11 4.07 -6.05
N ASP A 20 3.36 3.87 -5.60
CA ASP A 20 4.18 2.74 -6.06
C ASP A 20 3.53 1.39 -5.73
N ILE A 21 2.88 1.28 -4.56
CA ILE A 21 2.18 0.06 -4.17
C ILE A 21 0.94 -0.15 -5.03
N TYR A 22 0.16 0.90 -5.30
CA TYR A 22 -1.03 0.81 -6.15
C TYR A 22 -0.68 0.42 -7.60
N ASP A 23 0.42 0.94 -8.15
CA ASP A 23 0.89 0.61 -9.51
C ASP A 23 1.15 -0.90 -9.66
N LEU A 24 1.72 -1.53 -8.62
CA LEU A 24 1.98 -2.97 -8.61
C LEU A 24 0.72 -3.80 -8.40
N ILE A 25 -0.23 -3.28 -7.61
CA ILE A 25 -1.54 -3.92 -7.45
C ILE A 25 -2.29 -3.89 -8.79
N GLU A 26 -2.20 -2.79 -9.54
CA GLU A 26 -2.77 -2.65 -10.89
C GLU A 26 -2.09 -3.60 -11.89
N MET A 27 -0.76 -3.78 -11.79
CA MET A 27 -0.03 -4.81 -12.54
C MET A 27 -0.36 -6.26 -12.12
N GLY A 28 -1.11 -6.46 -11.03
CA GLY A 28 -1.52 -7.78 -10.55
C GLY A 28 -0.45 -8.53 -9.76
N LEU A 29 0.52 -7.83 -9.17
CA LEU A 29 1.52 -8.46 -8.30
C LEU A 29 0.90 -8.95 -6.98
N ASP A 30 1.42 -10.07 -6.46
CA ASP A 30 1.00 -10.55 -5.15
C ASP A 30 1.68 -9.73 -4.03
N LYS A 31 0.98 -9.59 -2.89
CA LYS A 31 1.50 -8.97 -1.66
C LYS A 31 2.86 -9.52 -1.22
N GLU A 32 3.22 -10.76 -1.57
CA GLU A 32 4.53 -11.33 -1.29
C GLU A 32 5.64 -10.69 -2.12
N GLU A 33 5.41 -10.44 -3.42
CA GLU A 33 6.38 -9.77 -4.30
C GLU A 33 6.55 -8.32 -3.90
N ILE A 34 5.44 -7.60 -3.71
CA ILE A 34 5.43 -6.20 -3.26
C ILE A 34 6.15 -6.06 -1.91
N SER A 35 5.96 -7.03 -1.00
CA SER A 35 6.63 -7.02 0.31
C SER A 35 8.13 -7.17 0.20
N LYS A 36 8.59 -8.01 -0.74
CA LYS A 36 10.01 -8.28 -0.97
C LYS A 36 10.70 -7.12 -1.67
N GLU A 37 10.05 -6.51 -2.65
CA GLU A 37 10.58 -5.38 -3.43
C GLU A 37 10.74 -4.12 -2.57
N PHE A 38 9.71 -3.79 -1.78
CA PHE A 38 9.68 -2.56 -0.99
C PHE A 38 10.19 -2.74 0.45
N GLY A 39 10.44 -3.98 0.89
CA GLY A 39 10.81 -4.28 2.27
C GLY A 39 9.70 -3.94 3.28
N ILE A 40 8.45 -3.93 2.81
CA ILE A 40 7.27 -3.56 3.58
C ILE A 40 6.62 -4.81 4.16
N SER A 41 5.98 -4.69 5.32
CA SER A 41 5.23 -5.80 5.90
C SER A 41 4.07 -6.22 5.00
N LYS A 42 3.96 -7.53 4.72
CA LYS A 42 2.80 -8.12 4.04
C LYS A 42 1.45 -7.68 4.61
N LYS A 43 1.38 -7.45 5.93
CA LYS A 43 0.17 -6.95 6.61
C LYS A 43 -0.22 -5.54 6.20
N TYR A 44 0.77 -4.68 5.94
CA TYR A 44 0.54 -3.34 5.44
C TYR A 44 0.05 -3.40 4.00
N ILE A 45 0.72 -4.15 3.12
CA ILE A 45 0.30 -4.32 1.72
C ILE A 45 -1.10 -4.92 1.61
N LYS A 46 -1.43 -5.94 2.41
CA LYS A 46 -2.78 -6.50 2.47
C LYS A 46 -3.82 -5.41 2.75
N LYS A 47 -3.55 -4.54 3.72
CA LYS A 47 -4.43 -3.41 4.04
C LYS A 47 -4.55 -2.43 2.88
N MET A 48 -3.46 -2.16 2.15
CA MET A 48 -3.50 -1.29 0.95
C MET A 48 -4.32 -1.88 -0.17
N ILE A 49 -4.19 -3.20 -0.40
CA ILE A 49 -4.97 -3.94 -1.39
C ILE A 49 -6.45 -3.90 -1.03
N GLU A 50 -6.79 -4.16 0.23
CA GLU A 50 -8.18 -4.07 0.70
C GLU A 50 -8.73 -2.65 0.52
N ASP A 51 -7.96 -1.61 0.88
CA ASP A 51 -8.34 -0.20 0.71
C ASP A 51 -8.49 0.18 -0.79
N TYR A 52 -7.64 -0.38 -1.68
CA TYR A 52 -7.75 -0.20 -3.13
C TYR A 52 -9.07 -0.72 -3.70
N TYR A 53 -9.45 -1.94 -3.31
CA TYR A 53 -10.67 -2.59 -3.79
C TYR A 53 -11.92 -2.14 -3.04
N GLU A 54 -11.80 -1.53 -1.85
CA GLU A 54 -12.94 -0.93 -1.14
C GLU A 54 -13.38 0.41 -1.74
N ASP A 55 -12.48 1.16 -2.40
CA ASP A 55 -12.80 2.46 -3.03
C ASP A 55 -13.40 2.29 -4.46
N TYR A 56 -13.33 1.09 -5.04
CA TYR A 56 -13.82 0.74 -6.38
C TYR A 56 -15.18 0.03 -6.35
#